data_AF-A0A3A4A7V9-F1
#
_entry.id   AF-A0A3A4A7V9-F1
#
_cell.length_a   1.000
_cell.length_b   1.000
_cell.length_c   1.000
_cell.angle_alpha   90.00
_cell.angle_beta   90.00
_cell.angle_gamma   90.00
#
_symmetry.space_group_name_H-M   'P 1'
#
loop_
_entity.id
_entity.type
_entity.pdbx_description
1 polymer ?
#
loop_
_entity_poly.entity_id
_entity_poly.type
_entity_poly.pdbx_seq_one_letter_code
_entity_poly.pdbx_strand_id
1 'polypeptide(L)'
;MSARLVGDVAIWLDTPAALGLTPAERLVLMIIAERANEQSRRMWRYRSDESTLHDLLARRVGVSSGQLTRILGRLSRRGLEVRVPLKYDRRGRPVYGRRGHACDFQLPELPTTVTLPPRANPCGQPGPDVPGGSR
;
A
#
# COMPACT_ATOMS: atom_id res chain seq x y z
N MET A 1 8.71 -16.90 -11.77
CA MET A 1 8.08 -16.73 -10.45
C MET A 1 9.15 -16.24 -9.50
N SER A 2 8.93 -15.12 -8.81
CA SER A 2 9.90 -14.59 -7.84
C SER A 2 9.61 -15.13 -6.44
N ALA A 3 9.98 -16.39 -6.20
CA ALA A 3 9.75 -17.03 -4.91
C ALA A 3 10.45 -16.28 -3.75
N ARG A 4 11.57 -15.60 -4.06
CA ARG A 4 12.35 -14.83 -3.10
C ARG A 4 11.62 -13.59 -2.59
N LEU A 5 11.06 -12.76 -3.48
CA LEU A 5 10.37 -11.52 -3.06
C LEU A 5 9.10 -11.81 -2.25
N VAL A 6 8.39 -12.90 -2.57
CA VAL A 6 7.24 -13.36 -1.79
C VAL A 6 7.68 -13.75 -0.37
N GLY A 7 8.78 -14.49 -0.24
CA GLY A 7 9.37 -14.82 1.05
C GLY A 7 9.79 -13.59 1.85
N ASP A 8 10.43 -12.61 1.21
CA ASP A 8 10.85 -11.36 1.84
C ASP A 8 9.65 -10.57 2.38
N VAL A 9 8.56 -10.47 1.61
CA VAL A 9 7.32 -9.83 2.07
C VAL A 9 6.69 -10.61 3.22
N ALA A 10 6.63 -11.94 3.14
CA ALA A 10 6.06 -12.77 4.20
C ALA A 10 6.82 -12.59 5.51
N ILE A 11 8.15 -12.66 5.49
CA ILE A 11 9.01 -12.41 6.67
C ILE A 11 8.81 -11.00 7.19
N TRP A 12 8.73 -10.00 6.30
CA TRP A 12 8.51 -8.62 6.71
C TRP A 12 7.13 -8.40 7.35
N LEU A 13 6.10 -9.13 6.92
CA LEU A 13 4.74 -9.04 7.47
C LEU A 13 4.63 -9.48 8.93
N ASP A 14 5.62 -10.20 9.45
CA ASP A 14 5.76 -10.61 10.85
C ASP A 14 6.45 -9.54 11.71
N THR A 15 7.00 -8.49 11.09
CA THR A 15 7.67 -7.41 11.81
C THR A 15 6.68 -6.36 12.35
N PRO A 16 7.08 -5.58 13.38
CA PRO A 16 6.28 -4.45 13.84
C PRO A 16 5.93 -3.44 12.74
N ALA A 17 6.76 -3.31 11.69
CA ALA A 17 6.54 -2.37 10.59
C ALA A 17 5.29 -2.66 9.76
N ALA A 18 4.84 -3.90 9.77
CA ALA A 18 3.59 -4.32 9.13
C ALA A 18 2.35 -4.15 10.02
N LEU A 19 2.50 -3.68 11.28
CA LEU A 19 1.38 -3.52 12.19
C LEU A 19 0.35 -2.51 11.63
N GLY A 20 -0.92 -2.88 11.81
CA GLY A 20 -2.04 -2.10 11.33
C GLY A 20 -2.29 -2.19 9.81
N LEU A 21 -1.48 -2.93 9.03
CA LEU A 21 -1.86 -3.24 7.65
C LEU A 21 -3.11 -4.12 7.62
N THR A 22 -4.11 -3.69 6.86
CA THR A 22 -5.33 -4.46 6.61
C THR A 22 -5.05 -5.69 5.75
N PRO A 23 -5.91 -6.73 5.79
CA PRO A 23 -5.73 -7.92 4.96
C PRO A 23 -5.58 -7.60 3.46
N ALA A 24 -6.34 -6.63 2.96
CA ALA A 24 -6.26 -6.19 1.56
C ALA A 24 -4.91 -5.53 1.22
N GLU A 25 -4.33 -4.73 2.14
CA GLU A 25 -3.01 -4.11 1.95
C GLU A 25 -1.90 -5.16 1.92
N ARG A 26 -1.98 -6.17 2.82
CA ARG A 26 -1.06 -7.31 2.84
C ARG A 26 -1.15 -8.09 1.53
N LEU A 27 -2.37 -8.39 1.07
CA LEU A 27 -2.60 -9.14 -0.16
C LEU A 27 -2.08 -8.39 -1.41
N VAL A 28 -2.25 -7.06 -1.48
CA VAL A 28 -1.66 -6.24 -2.55
C VAL A 28 -0.14 -6.43 -2.63
N LEU A 29 0.56 -6.35 -1.49
CA LEU A 29 2.02 -6.52 -1.46
C LEU A 29 2.44 -7.92 -1.92
N MET A 30 1.71 -8.95 -1.48
CA MET A 30 1.98 -10.35 -1.87
C MET A 30 1.78 -10.56 -3.37
N ILE A 31 0.72 -10.03 -3.97
CA ILE A 31 0.46 -10.17 -5.42
C ILE A 31 1.53 -9.42 -6.24
N ILE A 32 1.95 -8.24 -5.79
CA ILE A 32 3.02 -7.49 -6.45
C ILE A 32 4.32 -8.28 -6.37
N ALA A 33 4.68 -8.81 -5.19
CA ALA A 33 5.89 -9.61 -5.01
C ALA A 33 5.90 -10.89 -5.86
N GLU A 34 4.78 -11.61 -5.93
CA GLU A 34 4.62 -12.82 -6.75
C GLU A 34 4.96 -12.58 -8.23
N ARG A 35 4.54 -11.42 -8.74
CA ARG A 35 4.69 -11.03 -10.16
C ARG A 35 5.88 -10.11 -10.42
N ALA A 36 6.60 -9.67 -9.39
CA ALA A 36 7.71 -8.77 -9.53
C ALA A 36 8.95 -9.48 -10.09
N ASN A 37 9.72 -8.75 -10.88
CA ASN A 37 11.08 -9.13 -11.21
C ASN A 37 11.99 -8.99 -9.99
N GLU A 38 12.84 -9.99 -9.74
CA GLU A 38 13.71 -10.01 -8.55
C GLU A 38 14.67 -8.82 -8.45
N GLN A 39 15.24 -8.39 -9.59
CA GLN A 39 16.27 -7.36 -9.60
C GLN A 39 15.66 -5.95 -9.59
N SER A 40 14.67 -5.70 -10.45
CA SER A 40 14.04 -4.39 -10.58
C SER A 40 12.88 -4.16 -9.63
N ARG A 41 12.40 -5.22 -8.97
CA ARG A 41 11.20 -5.24 -8.11
C ARG A 41 9.90 -4.82 -8.83
N ARG A 42 9.94 -4.65 -10.15
CA ARG A 42 8.80 -4.20 -10.96
C ARG A 42 7.90 -5.36 -11.32
N MET A 43 6.60 -5.15 -11.17
CA MET A 43 5.57 -6.11 -11.54
C MET A 43 5.56 -6.32 -13.06
N TRP A 44 5.59 -7.58 -13.49
CA TRP A 44 5.46 -7.90 -14.90
C TRP A 44 4.02 -7.81 -15.38
N ARG A 45 3.85 -7.21 -16.56
CA ARG A 45 2.66 -7.37 -17.39
C ARG A 45 2.90 -8.53 -18.34
N TYR A 46 2.06 -9.55 -18.29
CA TYR A 46 2.12 -10.68 -19.19
C TYR A 46 1.29 -10.42 -20.45
N ARG A 47 1.65 -11.07 -21.57
CA ARG A 47 0.89 -10.95 -22.83
C ARG A 47 -0.56 -11.44 -22.71
N SER A 48 -0.81 -12.38 -21.80
CA SER A 48 -2.15 -12.90 -21.49
C SER A 48 -2.97 -11.99 -20.56
N ASP A 49 -2.40 -10.90 -20.04
CA ASP A 49 -3.16 -9.96 -19.22
C ASP A 49 -4.06 -9.10 -20.14
N GLU A 50 -5.34 -9.48 -20.25
CA GLU A 50 -6.36 -8.78 -21.04
C GLU A 50 -6.76 -7.41 -20.46
N SER A 51 -6.32 -7.12 -19.23
CA SER A 51 -6.66 -5.90 -18.49
C SER A 51 -5.41 -5.13 -18.05
N THR A 52 -5.61 -3.93 -17.49
CA THR A 52 -4.50 -3.20 -16.87
C THR A 52 -3.99 -3.94 -15.62
N LEU A 53 -2.75 -3.65 -15.20
CA LEU A 53 -2.23 -4.18 -13.93
C LEU A 53 -3.07 -3.74 -12.72
N HIS A 54 -3.64 -2.54 -12.79
CA HIS A 54 -4.53 -2.01 -11.76
C HIS A 54 -5.82 -2.85 -11.68
N ASP A 55 -6.46 -3.15 -12.81
CA ASP A 55 -7.67 -3.97 -12.82
C ASP A 55 -7.38 -5.42 -12.43
N LEU A 56 -6.21 -5.93 -12.80
CA LEU A 56 -5.75 -7.24 -12.38
C LEU A 56 -5.58 -7.31 -10.86
N LEU A 57 -4.94 -6.30 -10.25
CA LEU A 57 -4.81 -6.20 -8.80
C LEU A 57 -6.18 -6.09 -8.14
N ALA A 58 -7.06 -5.23 -8.66
CA ALA A 58 -8.40 -5.04 -8.09
C ALA A 58 -9.18 -6.37 -8.08
N ARG A 59 -9.14 -7.10 -9.21
CA ARG A 59 -9.75 -8.42 -9.36
C ARG A 59 -9.16 -9.45 -8.41
N ARG A 60 -7.83 -9.56 -8.32
CA ARG A 60 -7.15 -10.54 -7.45
C ARG A 60 -7.36 -10.26 -5.95
N VAL A 61 -7.46 -8.99 -5.58
CA VAL A 61 -7.74 -8.58 -4.19
C VAL A 61 -9.23 -8.70 -3.87
N GLY A 62 -10.10 -8.79 -4.87
CA GLY A 62 -11.55 -8.88 -4.70
C GLY A 62 -12.21 -7.55 -4.35
N VAL A 63 -11.71 -6.44 -4.90
CA VAL A 63 -12.21 -5.08 -4.63
C VAL A 63 -12.49 -4.32 -5.92
N SER A 64 -13.31 -3.27 -5.83
CA SER A 64 -13.49 -2.35 -6.96
C SER A 64 -12.22 -1.52 -7.23
N SER A 65 -12.07 -1.03 -8.46
CA SER A 65 -10.95 -0.16 -8.85
C SER A 65 -10.83 1.10 -7.96
N GLY A 66 -11.96 1.67 -7.54
CA GLY A 66 -11.98 2.80 -6.61
C GLY A 66 -11.51 2.44 -5.19
N GLN A 67 -11.87 1.25 -4.70
CA GLN A 67 -11.35 0.75 -3.41
C GLN A 67 -9.85 0.44 -3.49
N LEU A 68 -9.37 -0.15 -4.59
CA LEU A 68 -7.94 -0.35 -4.81
C LEU A 68 -7.19 0.97 -4.74
N THR A 69 -7.67 2.03 -5.40
CA THR A 69 -7.05 3.36 -5.33
C THR A 69 -6.92 3.86 -3.89
N ARG A 70 -7.94 3.64 -3.04
CA ARG A 70 -7.88 4.00 -1.62
C ARG A 70 -6.86 3.17 -0.85
N ILE A 71 -6.78 1.86 -1.12
CA ILE A 71 -5.80 0.95 -0.53
C ILE A 71 -4.38 1.40 -0.87
N LEU A 72 -4.10 1.67 -2.15
CA LEU A 72 -2.81 2.18 -2.62
C LEU A 72 -2.46 3.51 -1.94
N GLY A 73 -3.44 4.40 -1.77
CA GLY A 73 -3.26 5.65 -1.05
C GLY A 73 -2.92 5.46 0.44
N ARG A 74 -3.50 4.47 1.11
CA ARG A 74 -3.14 4.14 2.50
C ARG A 74 -1.74 3.55 2.62
N LEU A 75 -1.33 2.67 1.70
CA LEU A 75 0.04 2.15 1.61
C LEU A 75 1.05 3.29 1.43
N SER A 76 0.79 4.19 0.48
CA SER A 76 1.62 5.38 0.22
C SER A 76 1.79 6.26 1.47
N ARG A 77 0.71 6.53 2.23
CA ARG A 77 0.78 7.28 3.50
C ARG A 77 1.60 6.59 4.60
N ARG A 78 1.83 5.29 4.48
CA ARG A 78 2.67 4.50 5.38
C ARG A 78 4.13 4.38 4.88
N GLY A 79 4.49 5.11 3.81
CA GLY A 79 5.81 5.03 3.19
C GLY A 79 5.98 3.84 2.23
N LEU A 80 4.91 3.10 1.95
CA LEU A 80 4.91 1.96 1.04
C LEU A 80 4.32 2.37 -0.31
N GLU A 81 4.97 3.31 -1.00
CA GLU A 81 4.54 3.71 -2.33
C GLU A 81 4.86 2.60 -3.35
N VAL A 82 3.83 1.87 -3.74
CA VAL A 82 3.96 0.74 -4.68
C VAL A 82 3.72 1.14 -6.13
N ARG A 83 3.23 2.36 -6.39
CA ARG A 83 2.93 2.86 -7.74
C ARG A 83 4.16 3.52 -8.33
N VAL A 84 4.45 3.22 -9.59
CA VAL A 84 5.54 3.88 -10.32
C VAL A 84 5.02 5.16 -10.99
N PRO A 85 5.55 6.34 -10.65
CA PRO A 85 5.14 7.58 -11.30
C PRO A 85 5.59 7.59 -12.76
N LEU A 86 4.66 7.88 -13.69
CA LEU A 86 4.97 8.04 -15.10
C LEU A 86 5.66 9.38 -15.37
N LYS A 87 5.20 10.43 -14.67
CA LYS A 87 5.73 11.78 -14.73
C LYS A 87 5.33 12.55 -13.48
N TYR A 88 5.90 13.73 -13.30
CA TYR A 88 5.44 14.70 -12.33
C TYR A 88 4.70 15.84 -13.04
N ASP A 89 3.65 16.38 -12.43
CA ASP A 89 2.97 17.55 -12.94
C ASP A 89 3.79 18.84 -12.70
N ARG A 90 3.31 19.98 -13.20
CA ARG A 90 3.97 21.28 -13.01
C ARG A 90 4.07 21.72 -11.54
N ARG A 91 3.37 21.04 -10.63
CA ARG A 91 3.34 21.30 -9.19
C ARG A 91 4.13 20.23 -8.42
N GLY A 92 4.89 19.38 -9.11
CA GLY A 92 5.69 18.31 -8.51
C GLY A 92 4.89 17.12 -8.00
N ARG A 93 3.61 16.98 -8.35
CA ARG A 93 2.78 15.83 -7.93
C ARG A 93 2.97 14.66 -8.90
N PRO A 94 3.15 13.43 -8.40
CA PRO A 94 3.30 12.26 -9.26
C PRO A 94 2.00 11.93 -9.99
N VAL A 95 2.12 11.68 -11.29
CA VAL A 95 1.07 11.22 -12.18
C VAL A 95 1.33 9.74 -12.47
N TYR A 96 0.45 8.88 -11.97
CA TYR A 96 0.58 7.43 -12.07
C TYR A 96 -0.11 6.83 -13.30
N GLY A 97 -0.96 7.59 -13.98
CA GLY A 97 -1.68 7.14 -15.17
C GLY A 97 -2.06 8.31 -16.06
N ARG A 98 -2.16 8.06 -17.36
CA ARG A 98 -2.72 8.99 -18.35
C ARG A 98 -3.52 8.23 -19.38
N ARG A 99 -4.32 8.92 -20.19
CA ARG A 99 -5.05 8.28 -21.30
C ARG A 99 -4.07 7.44 -22.15
N GLY A 100 -4.33 6.14 -22.27
CA GLY A 100 -3.48 5.17 -22.99
C GLY A 100 -2.33 4.54 -22.20
N HIS A 101 -2.06 4.96 -20.96
CA HIS A 101 -1.06 4.33 -20.08
C HIS A 101 -1.61 4.11 -18.68
N ALA A 102 -1.78 2.84 -18.33
CA ALA A 102 -2.14 2.42 -16.99
C ALA A 102 -0.96 2.55 -16.01
N CYS A 103 -1.28 2.52 -14.71
CA CYS A 103 -0.30 2.54 -13.65
C CYS A 103 0.54 1.26 -13.62
N ASP A 104 1.85 1.43 -13.52
CA ASP A 104 2.79 0.34 -13.24
C ASP A 104 3.01 0.22 -11.73
N PHE A 105 3.45 -0.97 -11.31
CA PHE A 105 3.65 -1.30 -9.90
C PHE A 105 5.06 -1.83 -9.66
N GLN A 106 5.62 -1.46 -8.51
CA GLN A 106 6.93 -1.90 -8.04
C GLN A 106 6.81 -2.23 -6.55
N LEU A 107 7.42 -3.34 -6.15
CA LEU A 107 7.55 -3.67 -4.74
C LEU A 107 8.55 -2.69 -4.11
N PRO A 108 8.13 -1.87 -3.12
CA PRO A 108 9.02 -0.91 -2.48
C PRO A 108 10.04 -1.65 -1.62
N GLU A 109 11.11 -0.97 -1.24
CA GLU A 109 11.94 -1.44 -0.14
C GLU A 109 11.10 -1.50 1.14
N LEU A 110 11.22 -2.61 1.85
CA LEU A 110 10.39 -2.86 3.02
C LEU A 110 11.07 -2.23 4.24
N PRO A 111 10.44 -1.24 4.90
CA PRO A 111 11.08 -0.51 5.98
C PRO A 111 11.27 -1.42 7.20
N THR A 112 12.46 -1.38 7.81
CA THR A 112 12.78 -2.15 9.03
C THR A 112 12.31 -1.44 10.31
N THR A 113 11.95 -0.16 10.24
CA THR A 113 11.55 0.67 11.39
C THR A 113 10.17 1.28 11.16
N VAL A 114 9.35 1.33 12.22
CA VAL A 114 7.99 1.87 12.18
C VAL A 114 7.97 3.24 12.84
N THR A 115 7.41 4.23 12.16
CA THR A 115 6.75 5.35 12.84
C THR A 115 5.25 5.08 12.75
N LEU A 116 4.66 4.61 13.85
CA LEU A 116 3.21 4.43 13.92
C LEU A 116 2.55 5.83 13.89
N PRO A 117 1.55 6.08 13.03
CA PRO A 117 0.74 7.28 13.18
C PRO A 117 0.07 7.26 14.55
N PRO A 118 -0.13 8.42 15.21
CA PRO A 118 -0.86 8.49 16.47
C PRO A 118 -2.21 7.78 16.29
N ARG A 119 -2.51 6.87 17.22
CA ARG A 119 -3.80 6.17 17.23
C ARG A 119 -4.88 7.24 17.27
N ALA A 120 -5.69 7.36 16.22
CA ALA A 120 -6.88 8.19 16.29
C ALA A 120 -7.77 7.57 17.38
N ASN A 121 -7.87 8.22 18.54
CA ASN A 121 -8.69 7.77 19.66
C ASN A 121 -10.11 7.51 19.13
N PRO A 122 -10.61 6.27 19.12
CA PRO A 122 -12.03 6.05 18.95
C PRO A 122 -12.69 6.35 20.30
N CYS A 123 -13.75 7.14 20.23
CA CYS A 123 -14.63 7.56 21.33
C CYS A 123 -14.12 8.73 22.18
N GLY A 124 -14.85 9.84 22.08
CA GLY A 124 -14.92 10.81 23.16
C GLY A 124 -15.37 10.10 24.42
N GLN A 125 -14.45 9.93 25.37
CA GLN A 125 -14.81 9.77 26.75
C GLN A 125 -14.91 11.18 27.33
N PRO A 126 -16.08 11.61 27.83
CA PRO A 126 -16.14 12.80 28.66
C PRO A 126 -15.23 12.52 29.87
N GLY A 127 -14.24 13.40 30.09
CA GLY A 127 -13.38 13.31 31.26
C GLY A 127 -14.23 13.34 32.53
N PRO A 128 -13.79 12.69 33.62
CA PRO A 128 -14.49 12.80 34.88
C PRO A 128 -14.48 14.27 35.32
N ASP A 129 -15.68 14.86 35.42
CA ASP A 129 -15.91 16.12 36.14
C ASP A 129 -15.36 15.96 37.55
N VAL A 130 -14.28 16.68 37.86
CA VAL A 130 -13.82 16.88 39.22
C VAL A 130 -14.37 18.23 39.69
N PRO A 131 -15.46 18.28 40.48
CA PRO A 131 -15.91 19.53 41.05
C PRO A 131 -14.91 20.00 42.11
N GLY A 132 -14.58 21.28 42.04
CA GLY A 132 -13.51 21.92 42.79
C GLY A 132 -13.64 21.81 44.31
N GLY A 133 -12.52 21.49 44.96
CA GLY A 133 -12.29 21.77 46.37
C GLY A 133 -11.67 23.16 46.51
N SER A 134 -12.48 24.13 46.92
CA SER A 134 -12.01 25.41 47.47
C SER A 134 -12.10 25.36 48.99
N ARG A 135 -11.01 25.85 49.62
CA ARG A 135 -10.77 26.14 51.05
C ARG A 135 -10.28 24.98 51.91
#